data_AF-A0A6C8GEZ5-F1
#
_entry.id   AF-A0A6C8GEZ5-F1
#
_cell.length_a   1.000
_cell.length_b   1.000
_cell.length_c   1.000
_cell.angle_alpha   90.00
_cell.angle_beta   90.00
_cell.angle_gamma   90.00
#
_symmetry.space_group_name_H-M   'P 1'
#
loop_
_entity.id
_entity.type
_entity.pdbx_description
1 polymer ?
#
loop_
_entity_poly.entity_id
_entity_poly.type
_entity_poly.pdbx_seq_one_letter_code
_entity_poly.pdbx_strand_id
1 'polypeptide(L)'
;MTFAATPLLLQMLPATFHDWLAPLRSDHYDSHLLPGGQKRGLLIGMGMTEKQGGSDVLSNTTHAERLADDSYRLVGHKWFFSVPQSDAHLVLAQAKGGLSCFFVPRFLPDGQRNSVRLERLKDKLGNRSNASAEVEFQDAVGWRLGEEGEGIRHILKMGGMTRLDCALGSHGLMRRAFSVAIYHAHQRQAFGKPLIEQPLMRQTLSRMALCLEGQTALLFRLARARGERGIMGAI
;
A
#
# COMPACT_ATOMS: atom_id res chain seq x y z
N MET A 1 -2.17 0.99 -2.52
CA MET A 1 -1.39 2.03 -1.79
C MET A 1 -1.71 3.40 -2.32
N THR A 2 -1.62 3.65 -3.64
CA THR A 2 -2.02 4.92 -4.29
C THR A 2 -3.38 5.42 -3.82
N PHE A 3 -4.45 4.62 -3.97
CA PHE A 3 -5.81 4.99 -3.55
C PHE A 3 -5.89 5.48 -2.09
N ALA A 4 -5.18 4.82 -1.17
CA ALA A 4 -5.15 5.22 0.24
C ALA A 4 -4.29 6.47 0.49
N ALA A 5 -3.28 6.74 -0.33
CA ALA A 5 -2.43 7.92 -0.23
C ALA A 5 -3.07 9.16 -0.87
N THR A 6 -3.86 8.99 -1.93
CA THR A 6 -4.42 10.09 -2.73
C THR A 6 -5.18 11.12 -1.89
N PRO A 7 -6.13 10.77 -0.99
CA PRO A 7 -6.83 11.78 -0.18
C PRO A 7 -5.91 12.64 0.70
N LEU A 8 -4.82 12.05 1.22
CA LEU A 8 -3.81 12.79 2.00
C LEU A 8 -3.04 13.74 1.08
N LEU A 9 -2.59 13.24 -0.08
CA LEU A 9 -1.81 14.03 -1.03
C LEU A 9 -2.63 15.17 -1.65
N LEU A 10 -3.91 14.96 -1.96
CA LEU A 10 -4.77 16.04 -2.45
C LEU A 10 -4.89 17.24 -1.48
N GLN A 11 -4.59 17.03 -0.20
CA GLN A 11 -4.62 18.09 0.82
C GLN A 11 -3.22 18.64 1.16
N MET A 12 -2.17 17.85 0.94
CA MET A 12 -0.86 18.08 1.57
C MET A 12 0.32 17.90 0.62
N LEU A 13 0.07 17.69 -0.68
CA LEU A 13 1.12 17.57 -1.67
C LEU A 13 1.98 18.84 -1.66
N PRO A 14 3.32 18.75 -1.63
CA PRO A 14 4.16 19.92 -1.65
C PRO A 14 3.96 20.74 -2.92
N ALA A 15 4.08 22.08 -2.83
CA ALA A 15 3.80 23.00 -3.92
C ALA A 15 4.55 22.67 -5.23
N THR A 16 5.80 22.24 -5.10
CA THR A 16 6.66 21.82 -6.22
C THR A 16 6.11 20.64 -7.03
N PHE A 17 5.18 19.86 -6.47
CA PHE A 17 4.57 18.69 -7.13
C PHE A 17 3.08 18.87 -7.42
N HIS A 18 2.54 20.09 -7.37
CA HIS A 18 1.11 20.32 -7.63
C HIS A 18 0.65 19.88 -9.03
N ASP A 19 1.54 19.81 -10.01
CA ASP A 19 1.30 19.23 -11.32
C ASP A 19 0.97 17.71 -11.27
N TRP A 20 1.25 17.02 -10.15
CA TRP A 20 0.89 15.62 -9.96
C TRP A 20 -0.57 15.42 -9.52
N LEU A 21 -1.29 16.47 -9.13
CA LEU A 21 -2.68 16.35 -8.64
C LEU A 21 -3.62 15.70 -9.67
N ALA A 22 -3.46 16.05 -10.95
CA ALA A 22 -4.24 15.46 -12.04
C ALA A 22 -3.87 13.98 -12.27
N PRO A 23 -2.60 13.61 -12.52
CA PRO A 23 -2.26 12.21 -12.75
C PRO A 23 -2.38 11.31 -11.50
N LEU A 24 -2.40 11.86 -10.27
CA LEU A 24 -2.75 11.12 -9.05
C LEU A 24 -4.21 10.64 -9.02
N ARG A 25 -5.11 11.31 -9.76
CA ARG A 25 -6.54 10.96 -9.89
C ARG A 25 -6.84 10.17 -11.16
N SER A 26 -5.83 9.93 -11.99
CA SER A 26 -5.98 9.24 -13.26
C SER A 26 -6.28 7.74 -13.07
N ASP A 27 -7.09 7.18 -13.95
CA ASP A 27 -7.35 5.75 -14.09
C ASP A 27 -6.41 5.07 -15.10
N HIS A 28 -5.50 5.83 -15.71
CA HIS A 28 -4.52 5.32 -16.66
C HIS A 28 -3.23 4.86 -15.96
N TYR A 29 -2.78 3.64 -16.27
CA TYR A 29 -1.46 3.18 -15.90
C TYR A 29 -0.40 3.71 -16.87
N ASP A 30 0.70 4.20 -16.33
CA ASP A 30 1.85 4.68 -17.10
C ASP A 30 3.16 4.03 -16.59
N SER A 31 3.77 3.18 -17.41
CA SER A 31 5.01 2.47 -17.11
C SER A 31 6.28 3.23 -17.48
N HIS A 32 6.17 4.39 -18.13
CA HIS A 32 7.35 5.11 -18.59
C HIS A 32 8.19 5.62 -17.41
N LEU A 33 9.50 5.65 -17.63
CA LEU A 33 10.48 6.12 -16.66
C LEU A 33 10.65 7.64 -16.83
N LEU A 34 9.66 8.40 -16.36
CA LEU A 34 9.61 9.85 -16.47
C LEU A 34 9.32 10.48 -15.09
N PRO A 35 9.67 11.77 -14.88
CA PRO A 35 9.18 12.54 -13.74
C PRO A 35 7.65 12.51 -13.68
N GLY A 36 7.08 12.45 -12.48
CA GLY A 36 5.64 12.17 -12.31
C GLY A 36 4.71 13.18 -12.99
N GLY A 37 5.07 14.46 -13.07
CA GLY A 37 4.30 15.49 -13.75
C GLY A 37 4.16 15.28 -15.26
N GLN A 38 5.00 14.43 -15.85
CA GLN A 38 5.00 14.09 -17.27
C GLN A 38 4.27 12.77 -17.56
N LYS A 39 3.74 12.10 -16.53
CA LYS A 39 3.08 10.80 -16.66
C LYS A 39 1.57 10.96 -16.71
N ARG A 40 0.90 10.02 -17.39
CA ARG A 40 -0.57 9.98 -17.48
C ARG A 40 -1.24 9.50 -16.21
N GLY A 41 -0.52 8.76 -15.37
CA GLY A 41 -0.99 8.30 -14.08
C GLY A 41 0.15 7.85 -13.18
N LEU A 42 -0.09 7.92 -11.88
CA LEU A 42 0.95 7.77 -10.87
C LEU A 42 0.67 6.65 -9.88
N LEU A 43 1.75 6.04 -9.41
CA LEU A 43 1.73 5.06 -8.34
C LEU A 43 2.46 5.62 -7.11
N ILE A 44 1.83 5.45 -5.93
CA ILE A 44 2.40 5.86 -4.66
C ILE A 44 2.61 4.63 -3.78
N GLY A 45 3.86 4.44 -3.35
CA GLY A 45 4.25 3.42 -2.39
C GLY A 45 4.33 3.96 -0.96
N MET A 46 4.75 3.09 -0.03
CA MET A 46 4.96 3.44 1.37
C MET A 46 6.27 2.83 1.87
N GLY A 47 7.03 3.60 2.65
CA GLY A 47 8.27 3.18 3.30
C GLY A 47 8.17 3.41 4.81
N MET A 48 7.64 2.43 5.54
CA MET A 48 7.42 2.54 6.99
C MET A 48 8.38 1.65 7.77
N THR A 49 8.35 0.35 7.47
CA THR A 49 9.02 -0.71 8.21
C THR A 49 10.54 -0.66 8.08
N GLU A 50 11.22 -0.77 9.21
CA GLU A 50 12.67 -0.91 9.30
C GLU A 50 13.05 -2.29 9.86
N LYS A 51 14.35 -2.52 10.06
CA LYS A 51 14.89 -3.86 10.41
C LYS A 51 14.48 -4.25 11.83
N GLN A 52 14.49 -3.29 12.72
CA GLN A 52 14.13 -3.40 14.14
C GLN A 52 12.63 -3.54 14.38
N GLY A 53 11.77 -3.09 13.46
CA GLY A 53 10.34 -3.16 13.66
C GLY A 53 9.49 -2.57 12.53
N GLY A 54 8.33 -3.20 12.31
CA GLY A 54 7.27 -2.67 11.45
C GLY A 54 6.03 -2.22 12.22
N SER A 55 5.78 -2.79 13.39
CA SER A 55 4.67 -2.41 14.28
C SER A 55 5.05 -1.19 15.13
N ASP A 56 6.24 -1.21 15.72
CA ASP A 56 6.79 -0.10 16.48
C ASP A 56 7.57 0.86 15.57
N VAL A 57 6.85 1.67 14.80
CA VAL A 57 7.44 2.66 13.89
C VAL A 57 8.10 3.83 14.62
N LEU A 58 7.84 4.01 15.92
CA LEU A 58 8.51 5.04 16.74
C LEU A 58 9.99 4.71 16.95
N SER A 59 10.35 3.43 16.88
CA SER A 59 11.74 2.96 16.93
C SER A 59 12.51 3.16 15.62
N ASN A 60 11.91 3.78 14.59
CA ASN A 60 12.60 4.05 13.32
C ASN A 60 13.86 4.90 13.52
N THR A 61 14.92 4.55 12.78
CA THR A 61 16.24 5.17 12.83
C THR A 61 16.58 5.95 11.56
N THR A 62 15.78 5.84 10.48
CA THR A 62 15.93 6.75 9.33
C THR A 62 15.78 8.19 9.81
N HIS A 63 16.79 9.02 9.56
CA HIS A 63 16.83 10.41 10.00
C HIS A 63 16.55 11.35 8.83
N ALA A 64 15.87 12.47 9.11
CA ALA A 64 15.56 13.53 8.17
C ALA A 64 16.11 14.87 8.70
N GLU A 65 17.06 15.45 7.95
CA GLU A 65 17.65 16.76 8.25
C GLU A 65 17.09 17.82 7.30
N ARG A 66 16.57 18.93 7.84
CA ARG A 66 16.01 20.03 7.04
C ARG A 66 17.13 20.75 6.28
N LEU A 67 16.90 21.00 4.99
CA LEU A 67 17.78 21.73 4.08
C LEU A 67 17.35 23.21 3.97
N ALA A 68 18.17 24.02 3.28
CA ALA A 68 17.95 25.46 3.13
C ALA A 68 16.70 25.82 2.32
N ASP A 69 16.23 24.90 1.46
CA ASP A 69 15.07 25.06 0.58
C ASP A 69 13.79 24.42 1.17
N ASP A 70 13.79 24.14 2.47
CA ASP A 70 12.72 23.47 3.22
C ASP A 70 12.42 22.01 2.83
N SER A 71 13.18 21.44 1.90
CA SER A 71 13.25 19.99 1.71
C SER A 71 14.05 19.34 2.84
N TYR A 72 14.05 18.01 2.88
CA TYR A 72 14.76 17.23 3.88
C TYR A 72 15.66 16.21 3.21
N ARG A 73 16.89 16.08 3.73
CA ARG A 73 17.81 15.01 3.42
C ARG A 73 17.51 13.82 4.32
N LEU A 74 17.23 12.67 3.73
CA LEU A 74 16.94 11.42 4.41
C LEU A 74 18.13 10.46 4.30
N VAL A 75 18.54 9.92 5.45
CA VAL A 75 19.58 8.88 5.57
C VAL A 75 19.05 7.74 6.43
N GLY A 76 19.14 6.51 5.94
CA GLY A 76 18.64 5.33 6.64
C GLY A 76 18.22 4.23 5.68
N HIS A 77 17.22 3.44 6.06
CA HIS A 77 16.77 2.30 5.26
C HIS A 77 15.28 1.99 5.46
N LYS A 78 14.69 1.27 4.50
CA LYS A 78 13.42 0.57 4.71
C LYS A 78 13.57 -0.90 4.38
N TRP A 79 13.12 -1.72 5.31
CA TRP A 79 13.29 -3.16 5.24
C TRP A 79 12.26 -3.83 4.34
N PHE A 80 11.05 -3.28 4.23
CA PHE A 80 10.04 -3.70 3.26
C PHE A 80 9.53 -2.48 2.51
N PHE A 81 9.89 -2.41 1.23
CA PHE A 81 9.58 -1.29 0.34
C PHE A 81 8.91 -1.85 -0.92
N SER A 82 7.58 -1.94 -0.88
CA SER A 82 6.81 -2.55 -1.99
C SER A 82 6.60 -1.57 -3.13
N VAL A 83 6.57 -2.12 -4.35
CA VAL A 83 6.48 -1.34 -5.60
C VAL A 83 7.60 -0.29 -5.66
N PRO A 84 8.89 -0.70 -5.62
CA PRO A 84 10.02 0.23 -5.64
C PRO A 84 10.04 1.13 -6.88
N GLN A 85 9.32 0.76 -7.94
CA GLN A 85 9.17 1.54 -9.15
C GLN A 85 8.11 2.64 -9.08
N SER A 86 7.34 2.74 -7.98
CA SER A 86 6.36 3.83 -7.78
C SER A 86 7.01 5.20 -7.97
N ASP A 87 6.20 6.18 -8.39
CA ASP A 87 6.65 7.53 -8.72
C ASP A 87 7.06 8.31 -7.48
N ALA A 88 6.46 7.99 -6.33
CA ALA A 88 6.91 8.44 -5.02
C ALA A 88 6.53 7.43 -3.93
N HIS A 89 7.12 7.61 -2.75
CA HIS A 89 6.80 6.86 -1.54
C HIS A 89 6.54 7.80 -0.38
N LEU A 90 5.56 7.46 0.45
CA LEU A 90 5.38 8.11 1.74
C LEU A 90 6.25 7.41 2.78
N VAL A 91 7.25 8.12 3.30
CA VAL A 91 8.32 7.57 4.14
C VAL A 91 8.24 8.15 5.54
N LEU A 92 8.36 7.29 6.56
CA LEU A 92 8.52 7.73 7.94
C LEU A 92 10.01 7.90 8.28
N ALA A 93 10.39 9.04 8.84
CA ALA A 93 11.74 9.32 9.32
C ALA A 93 11.71 10.25 10.55
N GLN A 94 12.75 10.19 11.37
CA GLN A 94 12.92 11.05 12.54
C GLN A 94 13.43 12.41 12.10
N ALA A 95 12.65 13.47 12.34
CA ALA A 95 13.11 14.85 12.26
C ALA A 95 13.36 15.40 13.67
N LYS A 96 13.79 16.66 13.76
CA LYS A 96 14.03 17.33 15.06
C LYS A 96 12.80 17.33 15.97
N GLY A 97 11.61 17.51 15.40
CA GLY A 97 10.31 17.45 16.09
C GLY A 97 9.76 16.05 16.32
N GLY A 98 10.49 14.98 15.97
CA GLY A 98 10.07 13.59 16.13
C GLY A 98 9.69 12.91 14.82
N LEU A 99 8.95 11.79 14.92
CA LEU A 99 8.63 10.94 13.77
C LEU A 99 7.68 11.65 12.81
N SER A 100 8.15 11.88 11.59
CA SER A 100 7.46 12.65 10.56
C SER A 100 7.20 11.82 9.31
N CYS A 101 6.23 12.27 8.51
CA CYS A 101 5.91 11.68 7.21
C CYS A 101 6.49 12.55 6.09
N PHE A 102 7.14 11.93 5.11
CA PHE A 102 7.78 12.60 4.00
C PHE A 102 7.28 12.03 2.68
N PHE A 103 7.01 12.92 1.72
CA PHE A 103 6.85 12.61 0.33
C PHE A 103 8.24 12.50 -0.32
N VAL A 104 8.62 11.30 -0.74
CA VAL A 104 9.93 11.02 -1.34
C VAL A 104 9.71 10.60 -2.80
N PRO A 105 9.91 11.50 -3.78
CA PRO A 105 9.73 11.17 -5.18
C PRO A 105 10.89 10.35 -5.71
N ARG A 106 10.63 9.55 -6.74
CA ARG A 106 11.65 8.76 -7.43
C ARG A 106 12.58 9.64 -8.28
N PHE A 107 12.03 10.70 -8.86
CA PHE A 107 12.76 11.73 -9.59
C PHE A 107 12.58 13.08 -8.89
N LEU A 108 13.67 13.83 -8.77
CA LEU A 108 13.69 15.17 -8.22
C LEU A 108 13.08 16.18 -9.22
N PRO A 109 12.74 17.41 -8.78
CA PRO A 109 12.16 18.44 -9.64
C PRO A 109 13.04 18.80 -10.86
N ASP A 110 14.35 18.61 -10.77
CA ASP A 110 15.31 18.82 -11.87
C ASP A 110 15.40 17.62 -12.84
N GLY A 111 14.61 16.57 -12.60
CA GLY A 111 14.58 15.35 -13.41
C GLY A 111 15.65 14.32 -13.04
N GLN A 112 16.54 14.61 -12.10
CA GLN A 112 17.53 13.64 -11.64
C GLN A 112 16.87 12.54 -10.81
N ARG A 113 17.46 11.35 -10.81
CA ARG A 113 16.97 10.25 -9.98
C ARG A 113 17.33 10.53 -8.51
N ASN A 114 16.35 10.40 -7.63
CA ASN A 114 16.57 10.57 -6.20
C ASN A 114 17.41 9.42 -5.63
N SER A 115 18.18 9.69 -4.58
CA SER A 115 19.19 8.80 -4.01
C SER A 115 18.61 7.67 -3.13
N VAL A 116 17.68 6.91 -3.69
CA VAL A 116 17.11 5.69 -3.10
C VAL A 116 17.77 4.47 -3.73
N ARG A 117 18.69 3.83 -3.00
CA ARG A 117 19.39 2.63 -3.46
C ARG A 117 18.55 1.40 -3.17
N LEU A 118 18.29 0.58 -4.20
CA LEU A 118 17.67 -0.73 -4.03
C LEU A 118 18.78 -1.74 -3.73
N GLU A 119 18.74 -2.39 -2.57
CA GLU A 119 19.74 -3.40 -2.18
C GLU A 119 19.43 -4.74 -2.85
N ARG A 120 18.20 -5.22 -2.64
CA ARG A 120 17.71 -6.48 -3.21
C ARG A 120 16.20 -6.55 -3.21
N LEU A 121 15.66 -7.41 -4.07
CA LEU A 121 14.28 -7.85 -3.97
C LEU A 121 14.16 -9.01 -2.99
N LYS A 122 13.05 -9.04 -2.25
CA LYS A 122 12.72 -10.13 -1.33
C LYS A 122 12.39 -11.40 -2.13
N ASP A 123 12.95 -12.53 -1.72
CA ASP A 123 12.43 -13.84 -2.11
C ASP A 123 11.23 -14.19 -1.21
N LYS A 124 10.01 -14.09 -1.77
CA LYS A 124 8.76 -14.17 -1.00
C LYS A 124 8.06 -15.50 -1.19
N LEU A 125 7.46 -16.02 -0.11
CA LEU A 125 6.56 -17.18 -0.14
C LEU A 125 5.43 -17.02 -1.16
N GLY A 126 4.79 -15.86 -1.19
CA GLY A 126 3.68 -15.52 -2.07
C GLY A 126 3.72 -14.05 -2.50
N ASN A 127 2.68 -13.58 -3.19
CA ASN A 127 2.63 -12.20 -3.72
C ASN A 127 3.86 -11.86 -4.59
N ARG A 128 4.43 -12.86 -5.29
CA ARG A 128 5.72 -12.77 -6.00
C ARG A 128 5.71 -11.82 -7.20
N SER A 129 4.54 -11.57 -7.79
CA SER A 129 4.38 -10.60 -8.89
C SER A 129 4.53 -9.14 -8.44
N ASN A 130 4.31 -8.84 -7.16
CA ASN A 130 4.52 -7.52 -6.59
C ASN A 130 5.97 -7.44 -6.06
N ALA A 131 6.81 -6.61 -6.64
CA ALA A 131 8.17 -6.44 -6.14
C ALA A 131 8.16 -5.82 -4.73
N SER A 132 8.91 -6.42 -3.81
CA SER A 132 9.20 -5.85 -2.50
C SER A 132 10.71 -5.78 -2.34
N ALA A 133 11.24 -4.60 -2.05
CA ALA A 133 12.67 -4.37 -1.95
C ALA A 133 13.11 -4.09 -0.51
N GLU A 134 14.40 -4.28 -0.27
CA GLU A 134 15.16 -3.58 0.77
C GLU A 134 15.79 -2.36 0.13
N VAL A 135 15.71 -1.20 0.79
CA VAL A 135 16.24 0.05 0.25
C VAL A 135 17.02 0.82 1.29
N GLU A 136 18.01 1.57 0.83
CA GLU A 136 18.78 2.53 1.62
C GLU A 136 18.61 3.93 1.03
N PHE A 137 18.44 4.92 1.91
CA PHE A 137 18.42 6.33 1.56
C PHE A 137 19.82 6.88 1.75
N GLN A 138 20.44 7.31 0.65
CA GLN A 138 21.80 7.83 0.61
C GLN A 138 21.75 9.32 0.28
N ASP A 139 21.33 10.11 1.26
CA ASP A 139 21.01 11.52 1.09
C ASP A 139 19.83 11.75 0.13
N ALA A 140 18.81 10.88 0.21
CA ALA A 140 17.59 11.04 -0.57
C ALA A 140 16.84 12.31 -0.15
N VAL A 141 16.27 13.03 -1.11
CA VAL A 141 15.50 14.25 -0.80
C VAL A 141 14.02 13.93 -0.65
N GLY A 142 13.41 14.44 0.41
CA GLY A 142 11.98 14.32 0.67
C GLY A 142 11.36 15.63 1.14
N TRP A 143 10.05 15.75 1.00
CA TRP A 143 9.28 16.91 1.44
C TRP A 143 8.34 16.50 2.55
N ARG A 144 8.41 17.21 3.67
CA ARG A 144 7.57 16.92 4.84
C ARG A 144 6.08 17.09 4.50
N LEU A 145 5.27 16.12 4.94
CA LEU A 145 3.81 16.17 4.87
C LEU A 145 3.24 16.50 6.26
N GLY A 146 2.71 17.71 6.41
CA GLY A 146 2.15 18.18 7.70
C GLY A 146 3.26 18.45 8.71
N GLU A 147 2.92 18.72 9.97
CA GLU A 147 3.92 19.15 10.97
C GLU A 147 4.93 18.08 11.37
N GLU A 148 6.10 18.51 11.84
CA GLU A 148 7.07 17.58 12.43
C GLU A 148 6.45 16.84 13.63
N GLY A 149 6.74 15.54 13.79
CA GLY A 149 6.15 14.71 14.84
C GLY A 149 4.73 14.15 14.55
N GLU A 150 4.01 14.65 13.54
CA GLU A 150 2.65 14.18 13.21
C GLU A 150 2.63 12.96 12.27
N GLY A 151 3.78 12.31 12.02
CA GLY A 151 3.91 11.25 11.01
C GLY A 151 2.94 10.08 11.18
N ILE A 152 2.75 9.63 12.44
CA ILE A 152 1.80 8.55 12.78
C ILE A 152 0.36 8.96 12.44
N ARG A 153 -0.03 10.19 12.72
CA ARG A 153 -1.38 10.67 12.45
C ARG A 153 -1.69 10.61 10.95
N HIS A 154 -0.74 10.99 10.11
CA HIS A 154 -0.90 10.96 8.66
C HIS A 154 -1.04 9.54 8.13
N ILE A 155 -0.17 8.61 8.55
CA ILE A 155 -0.25 7.22 8.07
C ILE A 155 -1.46 6.46 8.63
N LEU A 156 -1.97 6.78 9.82
CA LEU A 156 -3.16 6.13 10.38
C LEU A 156 -4.42 6.41 9.56
N LYS A 157 -4.55 7.62 8.99
CA LYS A 157 -5.64 7.95 8.06
C LYS A 157 -5.62 7.01 6.85
N MET A 158 -4.43 6.74 6.30
CA MET A 158 -4.24 5.86 5.15
C MET A 158 -4.40 4.38 5.51
N GLY A 159 -3.85 3.96 6.65
CA GLY A 159 -3.89 2.59 7.13
C GLY A 159 -5.31 2.05 7.34
N GLY A 160 -6.26 2.93 7.66
CA GLY A 160 -7.68 2.57 7.70
C GLY A 160 -8.23 2.11 6.34
N MET A 161 -7.82 2.74 5.24
CA MET A 161 -8.25 2.39 3.89
C MET A 161 -7.57 1.11 3.42
N THR A 162 -6.24 0.98 3.60
CA THR A 162 -5.52 -0.23 3.19
C THR A 162 -5.99 -1.47 3.96
N ARG A 163 -6.44 -1.34 5.21
CA ARG A 163 -7.04 -2.45 5.96
C ARG A 163 -8.34 -2.96 5.34
N LEU A 164 -9.18 -2.06 4.84
CA LEU A 164 -10.40 -2.45 4.12
C LEU A 164 -10.04 -3.20 2.83
N ASP A 165 -9.09 -2.67 2.06
CA ASP A 165 -8.60 -3.32 0.83
C ASP A 165 -8.03 -4.72 1.11
N CYS A 166 -7.24 -4.86 2.17
CA CYS A 166 -6.71 -6.17 2.59
C CYS A 166 -7.83 -7.16 2.93
N ALA A 167 -8.88 -6.71 3.63
CA ALA A 167 -9.99 -7.55 4.00
C ALA A 167 -10.81 -7.99 2.77
N LEU A 168 -11.10 -7.06 1.85
CA LEU A 168 -11.76 -7.34 0.58
C LEU A 168 -10.94 -8.29 -0.30
N GLY A 169 -9.63 -8.03 -0.44
CA GLY A 169 -8.72 -8.88 -1.22
C GLY A 169 -8.62 -10.30 -0.66
N SER A 170 -8.49 -10.44 0.67
CA SER A 170 -8.47 -11.74 1.35
C SER A 170 -9.76 -12.51 1.13
N HIS A 171 -10.91 -11.83 1.24
CA HIS A 171 -12.21 -12.42 0.98
C HIS A 171 -12.38 -12.87 -0.48
N GLY A 172 -11.92 -12.07 -1.44
CA GLY A 172 -11.90 -12.45 -2.86
C GLY A 172 -11.08 -13.72 -3.11
N LEU A 173 -9.91 -13.85 -2.46
CA LEU A 173 -9.10 -15.07 -2.53
C LEU A 173 -9.83 -16.28 -1.93
N MET A 174 -10.47 -16.12 -0.77
CA MET A 174 -11.25 -17.20 -0.15
C MET A 174 -12.43 -17.63 -1.03
N ARG A 175 -13.15 -16.67 -1.64
CA ARG A 175 -14.25 -16.95 -2.57
C ARG A 175 -13.75 -17.71 -3.79
N ARG A 176 -12.62 -17.30 -4.38
CA ARG A 176 -12.01 -18.01 -5.51
C ARG A 176 -11.61 -19.44 -5.13
N ALA A 177 -10.96 -19.62 -3.99
CA ALA A 177 -10.56 -20.95 -3.50
C ALA A 177 -11.78 -21.86 -3.31
N PHE A 178 -12.86 -21.34 -2.72
CA PHE A 178 -14.10 -22.08 -2.57
C PHE A 178 -14.76 -22.43 -3.90
N SER A 179 -14.81 -21.50 -4.87
CA SER A 179 -15.33 -21.76 -6.22
C SER A 179 -14.58 -22.89 -6.93
N VAL A 180 -13.25 -22.93 -6.81
CA VAL A 180 -12.44 -24.03 -7.35
C VAL A 180 -12.74 -25.34 -6.63
N ALA A 181 -12.81 -25.32 -5.29
CA ALA A 181 -13.06 -26.50 -4.47
C ALA A 181 -14.44 -27.12 -4.74
N ILE A 182 -15.51 -26.31 -4.77
CA ILE A 182 -16.87 -26.80 -5.02
C ILE A 182 -17.00 -27.37 -6.43
N TYR A 183 -16.42 -26.70 -7.44
CA TYR A 183 -16.43 -27.19 -8.81
C TYR A 183 -15.70 -28.54 -8.93
N HIS A 184 -14.54 -28.67 -8.29
CA HIS A 184 -13.83 -29.94 -8.22
C HIS A 184 -14.66 -31.03 -7.54
N ALA A 185 -15.36 -30.71 -6.44
CA ALA A 185 -16.17 -31.67 -5.71
C ALA A 185 -17.37 -32.20 -6.51
N HIS A 186 -17.89 -31.40 -7.46
CA HIS A 186 -18.94 -31.85 -8.38
C HIS A 186 -18.44 -32.85 -9.43
N GLN A 187 -17.14 -32.87 -9.73
CA GLN A 187 -16.59 -33.68 -10.83
C GLN A 187 -15.79 -34.88 -10.34
N ARG A 188 -15.00 -34.70 -9.29
CA ARG A 188 -14.12 -35.74 -8.76
C ARG A 188 -14.96 -36.79 -8.05
N GLN A 189 -14.73 -38.06 -8.39
CA GLN A 189 -15.37 -39.20 -7.73
C GLN A 189 -14.42 -39.85 -6.73
N ALA A 190 -15.01 -40.39 -5.65
CA ALA A 190 -14.37 -41.32 -4.72
C ALA A 190 -15.45 -42.28 -4.18
N PHE A 191 -15.10 -43.56 -4.05
CA PHE A 191 -16.03 -44.61 -3.59
C PHE A 191 -17.35 -44.66 -4.40
N GLY A 192 -17.24 -44.52 -5.73
CA GLY A 192 -18.37 -44.65 -6.66
C GLY A 192 -19.33 -43.47 -6.72
N LYS A 193 -19.04 -42.35 -6.03
CA LYS A 193 -19.87 -41.13 -6.06
C LYS A 193 -19.02 -39.87 -6.22
N PRO A 194 -19.57 -38.79 -6.81
CA PRO A 194 -18.98 -37.46 -6.74
C PRO A 194 -18.70 -37.05 -5.30
N LEU A 195 -17.60 -36.32 -5.06
CA LEU A 195 -17.23 -35.87 -3.72
C LEU A 195 -18.33 -35.02 -3.07
N ILE A 196 -19.08 -34.24 -3.84
CA ILE A 196 -20.20 -33.42 -3.34
C ILE A 196 -21.37 -34.25 -2.75
N GLU A 197 -21.45 -35.53 -3.10
CA GLU A 197 -22.43 -36.49 -2.55
C GLU A 197 -21.96 -37.17 -1.26
N GLN A 198 -20.67 -37.08 -0.93
CA GLN A 198 -20.14 -37.62 0.32
C GLN A 198 -20.59 -36.71 1.48
N PRO A 199 -21.28 -37.23 2.52
CA PRO A 199 -21.85 -36.39 3.58
C PRO A 199 -20.84 -35.48 4.28
N LEU A 200 -19.64 -36.00 4.58
CA LEU A 200 -18.58 -35.25 5.23
C LEU A 200 -18.04 -34.10 4.35
N MET A 201 -17.86 -34.35 3.05
CA MET A 201 -17.42 -33.32 2.11
C MET A 201 -18.47 -32.22 1.97
N ARG A 202 -19.75 -32.59 1.86
CA ARG A 202 -20.86 -31.64 1.80
C ARG A 202 -20.89 -30.77 3.05
N GLN A 203 -20.75 -31.35 4.24
CA GLN A 203 -20.71 -30.58 5.49
C GLN A 203 -19.54 -29.59 5.51
N THR A 204 -18.35 -30.02 5.10
CA THR A 204 -17.16 -29.15 5.03
C THR A 204 -17.39 -27.97 4.08
N LEU A 205 -17.87 -28.23 2.85
CA LEU A 205 -18.15 -27.17 1.87
C LEU A 205 -19.27 -26.23 2.32
N SER A 206 -20.35 -26.76 2.91
CA SER A 206 -21.45 -25.93 3.44
C SER A 206 -20.98 -25.00 4.55
N ARG A 207 -20.11 -25.46 5.46
CA ARG A 207 -19.55 -24.61 6.52
C ARG A 207 -18.68 -23.49 5.94
N MET A 208 -17.87 -23.78 4.92
CA MET A 208 -17.09 -22.78 4.21
C MET A 208 -18.00 -21.75 3.52
N ALA A 209 -19.06 -22.21 2.85
CA ALA A 209 -20.03 -21.34 2.18
C ALA A 209 -20.70 -20.37 3.17
N LEU A 210 -21.20 -20.87 4.31
CA LEU A 210 -21.84 -20.02 5.32
C LEU A 210 -20.89 -18.97 5.89
N CYS A 211 -19.63 -19.33 6.14
CA CYS A 211 -18.61 -18.38 6.61
C CYS A 211 -18.37 -17.28 5.55
N LEU A 212 -18.27 -17.65 4.28
CA LEU A 212 -18.10 -16.70 3.18
C LEU A 212 -19.29 -15.76 3.03
N GLU A 213 -20.52 -16.23 3.18
CA GLU A 213 -21.70 -15.35 3.09
C GLU A 213 -21.73 -14.35 4.26
N GLY A 214 -21.42 -14.78 5.48
CA GLY A 214 -21.29 -13.89 6.63
C GLY A 214 -20.19 -12.83 6.44
N GLN A 215 -19.02 -13.24 5.92
CA GLN A 215 -17.91 -12.34 5.61
C GLN A 215 -18.27 -11.34 4.52
N THR A 216 -18.99 -11.78 3.48
CA THR A 216 -19.49 -10.92 2.40
C THR A 216 -20.36 -9.82 2.96
N ALA A 217 -21.39 -10.18 3.73
CA ALA A 217 -22.31 -9.22 4.34
C ALA A 217 -21.58 -8.20 5.23
N LEU A 218 -20.65 -8.67 6.07
CA LEU A 218 -19.86 -7.80 6.95
C LEU A 218 -18.98 -6.81 6.18
N LEU A 219 -18.30 -7.27 5.13
CA LEU A 219 -17.38 -6.44 4.36
C LEU A 219 -18.12 -5.37 3.55
N PHE A 220 -19.24 -5.73 2.92
CA PHE A 220 -20.08 -4.74 2.23
C PHE A 220 -20.72 -3.75 3.21
N ARG A 221 -21.10 -4.18 4.41
CA ARG A 221 -21.54 -3.26 5.48
C ARG A 221 -20.43 -2.29 5.88
N LEU A 222 -19.20 -2.77 6.03
CA LEU A 222 -18.05 -1.93 6.37
C LEU A 222 -17.71 -0.93 5.25
N ALA A 223 -17.78 -1.36 3.99
CA ALA A 223 -17.61 -0.51 2.82
C ALA A 223 -18.69 0.58 2.76
N ARG A 224 -19.96 0.23 3.02
CA ARG A 224 -21.06 1.20 3.10
C ARG A 224 -20.85 2.23 4.22
N ALA A 225 -20.52 1.77 5.43
CA ALA A 225 -20.27 2.64 6.58
C ALA A 225 -19.09 3.60 6.34
N ARG A 226 -18.13 3.23 5.48
CA ARG A 226 -17.05 4.12 5.01
C ARG A 226 -17.54 5.14 3.99
N GLY A 227 -18.37 4.72 3.03
CA GLY A 227 -18.97 5.60 2.02
C GLY A 227 -19.85 6.69 2.63
N GLU A 228 -20.70 6.34 3.60
CA GLU A 228 -21.59 7.27 4.32
C GLU A 228 -20.84 8.36 5.11
N ARG A 229 -19.57 8.12 5.48
CA ARG A 229 -18.72 9.11 6.18
C ARG A 229 -17.99 10.08 5.24
N GLY A 230 -18.30 10.08 3.94
CA GLY A 230 -17.71 10.99 2.96
C GLY A 230 -16.25 10.73 2.60
N ILE A 231 -15.63 9.66 3.12
CA ILE A 231 -14.21 9.33 2.87
C ILE A 231 -14.01 8.81 1.43
N MET A 232 -15.07 8.35 0.76
CA MET A 232 -15.05 7.93 -0.65
C MET A 232 -15.54 9.03 -1.61
N GLY A 233 -16.11 10.13 -1.11
CA GLY A 233 -16.73 11.19 -1.92
C GLY A 233 -15.77 12.31 -2.35
N ALA A 234 -14.48 12.18 -2.03
CA ALA A 234 -13.43 13.14 -2.36
C ALA A 234 -12.44 12.63 -3.43
N ILE A 235 -12.81 11.55 -4.13
CA ILE A 235 -12.05 10.97 -5.24
C ILE A 235 -12.86 11.19 -6.52
#